data_AF-A0A1L8CYA0-F1
#
_entry.id   AF-A0A1L8CYA0-F1
#
_cell.length_a   1.000
_cell.length_b   1.000
_cell.length_c   1.000
_cell.angle_alpha   90.00
_cell.angle_beta   90.00
_cell.angle_gamma   90.00
#
_symmetry.space_group_name_H-M   'P 1'
#
loop_
_entity.id
_entity.type
_entity.pdbx_description
1 polymer ?
#
loop_
_entity_poly.entity_id
_entity_poly.type
_entity_poly.pdbx_seq_one_letter_code
_entity_poly.pdbx_strand_id
1 'polypeptide(L)'
;MRLYFPVKMLEILEISWNNEINEVTITPPDGCLDLTPFNLPLKAPFTISKSGNQLFTTTKEDLLKLERNVEIVKCNLCLDVQADKESLYPVAPTNIFYQDDYQIVFFAELAGVYRPLPVFLSWWYEEKPWFFSVGQVPPLPQEYEGKTFVRSYAYGLFINPEMPKGTWKVRFDFPTGRNLCCLEARLLARNRPRYGESGVLFRPKQEGGKILDELVE
;
A
#
# COMPACT_ATOMS: atom_id res chain seq x y z
N MET A 1 8.17 6.45 18.34
CA MET A 1 7.50 6.40 17.01
C MET A 1 6.98 4.98 16.83
N ARG A 2 5.78 4.82 16.29
CA ARG A 2 5.14 3.53 16.08
C ARG A 2 4.99 3.26 14.59
N LEU A 3 5.21 2.02 14.17
CA LEU A 3 4.95 1.54 12.82
C LEU A 3 3.75 0.58 12.82
N TYR A 4 2.88 0.67 11.83
CA TYR A 4 1.62 -0.08 11.76
C TYR A 4 1.64 -1.12 10.66
N PHE A 5 1.43 -2.38 11.00
CA PHE A 5 1.42 -3.50 10.05
C PHE A 5 0.07 -4.22 10.12
N PRO A 6 -0.74 -4.17 9.06
CA PRO A 6 -1.97 -4.95 8.94
C PRO A 6 -1.66 -6.45 9.02
N VAL A 7 -2.07 -7.11 10.10
CA VAL A 7 -1.82 -8.54 10.32
C VAL A 7 -3.08 -9.28 10.71
N LYS A 8 -3.32 -10.42 10.06
CA LYS A 8 -4.50 -11.27 10.31
C LYS A 8 -4.31 -12.18 11.52
N MET A 9 -3.06 -12.53 11.81
CA MET A 9 -2.65 -13.36 12.93
C MET A 9 -1.38 -12.79 13.56
N LEU A 10 -0.92 -13.39 14.65
CA LEU A 10 0.35 -13.03 15.26
C LEU A 10 1.48 -13.21 14.23
N GLU A 11 2.31 -12.17 14.06
CA GLU A 11 3.46 -12.20 13.18
C GLU A 11 4.73 -11.77 13.93
N ILE A 12 5.86 -12.35 13.54
CA ILE A 12 7.18 -11.94 14.01
C ILE A 12 7.82 -11.12 12.89
N LEU A 13 8.15 -9.89 13.22
CA LEU A 13 8.96 -9.02 12.39
C LEU A 13 10.36 -8.91 12.98
N GLU A 14 11.33 -8.68 12.13
CA GLU A 14 12.69 -8.37 12.53
C GLU A 14 12.94 -6.89 12.25
N ILE A 15 13.56 -6.20 13.20
CA ILE A 15 14.14 -4.88 12.98
C ILE A 15 15.65 -4.97 13.10
N SER A 16 16.36 -4.44 12.11
CA SER A 16 17.82 -4.39 12.12
C SER A 16 18.36 -2.99 11.90
N TRP A 17 19.41 -2.65 12.63
CA TRP A 17 20.20 -1.42 12.48
C TRP A 17 21.60 -1.64 13.08
N ASN A 18 22.65 -1.03 12.51
CA ASN A 18 24.03 -1.12 13.04
C ASN A 18 24.51 -2.56 13.39
N ASN A 19 24.13 -3.56 12.60
CA ASN A 19 24.38 -4.99 12.84
C ASN A 19 23.65 -5.62 14.04
N GLU A 20 22.81 -4.86 14.75
CA GLU A 20 21.88 -5.39 15.74
C GLU A 20 20.61 -5.88 15.01
N ILE A 21 20.08 -7.03 15.44
CA ILE A 21 18.85 -7.62 14.94
C ILE A 21 17.97 -7.92 16.14
N ASN A 22 16.74 -7.43 16.12
CA ASN A 22 15.77 -7.64 17.18
C ASN A 22 14.48 -8.17 16.60
N GLU A 23 13.96 -9.25 17.17
CA GLU A 23 12.65 -9.78 16.83
C GLU A 23 11.56 -9.08 17.64
N VAL A 24 10.47 -8.76 16.97
CA VAL A 24 9.30 -8.10 17.55
C VAL A 24 8.07 -8.85 17.14
N THR A 25 7.28 -9.26 18.12
CA THR A 25 5.98 -9.88 17.88
C THR A 25 4.91 -8.79 17.76
N ILE A 26 4.17 -8.79 16.67
CA ILE A 26 3.01 -7.92 16.43
C ILE A 26 1.72 -8.73 16.42
N THR A 27 0.63 -8.13 16.91
CA THR A 27 -0.66 -8.80 17.08
C THR A 27 -1.78 -8.16 16.23
N PRO A 28 -2.80 -8.92 15.81
CA PRO A 28 -3.92 -8.42 14.99
C PRO A 28 -4.76 -7.33 15.65
N PRO A 29 -5.53 -6.55 14.86
CA PRO A 29 -5.59 -6.56 13.39
C PRO A 29 -4.57 -5.61 12.71
N ASP A 30 -4.06 -4.62 13.44
CA ASP A 30 -3.23 -3.52 12.91
C ASP A 30 -1.79 -3.49 13.43
N GLY A 31 -1.36 -4.55 14.15
CA GLY A 31 0.04 -4.87 14.47
C GLY A 31 1.01 -3.69 14.62
N CYS A 32 1.23 -3.21 15.85
CA CYS A 32 2.09 -2.06 16.07
C CYS A 32 3.51 -2.45 16.50
N LEU A 33 4.53 -1.96 15.78
CA LEU A 33 5.93 -2.04 16.18
C LEU A 33 6.38 -0.70 16.80
N ASP A 34 6.67 -0.69 18.10
CA ASP A 34 7.16 0.49 18.81
C ASP A 34 8.67 0.62 18.66
N LEU A 35 9.13 1.73 18.05
CA LEU A 35 10.56 2.00 17.84
C LEU A 35 11.27 2.60 19.06
N THR A 36 10.56 2.85 20.15
CA THR A 36 11.10 3.53 21.35
C THR A 36 12.16 2.69 22.07
N PRO A 37 11.98 1.36 22.29
CA PRO A 37 12.97 0.53 23.00
C PRO A 37 14.33 0.43 22.31
N PHE A 38 14.39 0.61 20.98
CA PHE A 38 15.61 0.43 20.19
C PHE A 38 16.56 1.63 20.20
N ASN A 39 16.17 2.76 20.81
CA ASN A 39 16.97 3.99 20.86
C ASN A 39 17.52 4.46 19.49
N LEU A 40 16.85 4.08 18.40
CA LEU A 40 17.25 4.38 17.03
C LEU A 40 17.40 5.90 16.81
N PRO A 41 18.59 6.40 16.42
CA PRO A 41 18.79 7.80 16.07
C PRO A 41 17.89 8.26 14.92
N LEU A 42 17.55 9.54 14.89
CA LEU A 42 16.58 10.09 13.92
C LEU A 42 16.99 9.81 12.46
N LYS A 43 18.29 9.89 12.15
CA LYS A 43 18.86 9.73 10.81
C LYS A 43 19.48 8.35 10.55
N ALA A 44 19.48 7.46 11.54
CA ALA A 44 20.06 6.14 11.35
C ALA A 44 19.09 5.28 10.51
N PRO A 45 19.57 4.65 9.42
CA PRO A 45 18.75 3.73 8.66
C PRO A 45 18.46 2.48 9.49
N PHE A 46 17.23 2.00 9.40
CA PHE A 46 16.82 0.71 9.92
C PHE A 46 16.04 -0.06 8.85
N THR A 47 16.12 -1.38 8.93
CA THR A 47 15.44 -2.30 8.02
C THR A 47 14.42 -3.11 8.78
N ILE A 48 13.22 -3.25 8.21
CA ILE A 48 12.22 -4.21 8.68
C ILE A 48 12.22 -5.41 7.74
N SER A 49 12.31 -6.62 8.29
CA SER A 49 12.20 -7.88 7.56
C SER A 49 11.15 -8.80 8.15
N LYS A 50 10.67 -9.74 7.33
CA LYS A 50 9.77 -10.83 7.73
C LYS A 50 10.26 -12.13 7.12
N SER A 51 10.57 -13.11 7.97
CA SER A 51 11.06 -14.43 7.53
C SER A 51 12.28 -14.33 6.59
N GLY A 52 13.24 -13.46 6.91
CA GLY A 52 14.43 -13.21 6.09
C GLY A 52 14.21 -12.34 4.84
N ASN A 53 12.96 -12.00 4.50
CA ASN A 53 12.66 -11.10 3.38
C ASN A 53 12.59 -9.65 3.86
N GLN A 54 13.41 -8.79 3.28
CA GLN A 54 13.37 -7.36 3.55
C GLN A 54 12.03 -6.76 3.06
N LEU A 55 11.31 -6.09 3.96
CA LEU A 55 10.10 -5.34 3.62
C LEU A 55 10.44 -3.93 3.15
N PHE A 56 11.21 -3.18 3.94
CA PHE A 56 11.73 -1.86 3.55
C PHE A 56 12.89 -1.43 4.45
N THR A 57 13.66 -0.45 3.97
CA THR A 57 14.69 0.28 4.73
C THR A 57 14.37 1.76 4.71
N THR A 58 14.42 2.43 5.85
CA THR A 58 14.11 3.86 5.98
C THR A 58 14.76 4.48 7.22
N THR A 59 14.52 5.77 7.47
CA THR A 59 14.90 6.47 8.70
C THR A 59 13.67 7.02 9.42
N LYS A 60 13.78 7.30 10.72
CA LYS A 60 12.72 8.00 11.47
C LYS A 60 12.48 9.40 10.90
N GLU A 61 13.56 10.07 10.45
CA GLU A 61 13.48 11.39 9.81
C GLU A 61 12.60 11.33 8.56
N ASP A 62 12.88 10.39 7.65
CA ASP A 62 12.15 10.25 6.39
C ASP A 62 10.67 9.96 6.63
N LEU A 63 10.34 9.06 7.56
CA LEU A 63 8.94 8.76 7.90
C LEU A 63 8.18 10.01 8.40
N LEU A 64 8.77 10.80 9.31
CA LEU A 64 8.14 12.06 9.78
C LEU A 64 7.98 13.09 8.67
N LYS A 65 8.97 13.13 7.78
CA LYS A 65 9.03 14.04 6.64
C LYS A 65 7.94 13.72 5.61
N LEU A 66 7.79 12.44 5.27
CA LEU A 66 6.77 11.93 4.37
C LEU A 66 5.37 12.14 4.94
N GLU A 67 5.18 11.88 6.24
CA GLU A 67 3.92 12.07 6.95
C GLU A 67 3.40 13.52 6.88
N ARG A 68 4.28 14.51 6.76
CA ARG A 68 3.89 15.93 6.67
C ARG A 68 3.63 16.43 5.26
N ASN A 69 4.33 15.88 4.28
CA ASN A 69 4.47 16.50 2.97
C ASN A 69 3.79 15.74 1.85
N VAL A 70 3.56 14.44 2.02
CA VAL A 70 2.93 13.63 0.98
C VAL A 70 1.42 13.71 1.09
N GLU A 71 0.79 13.91 -0.05
CA GLU A 71 -0.67 13.99 -0.19
C GLU A 71 -1.14 13.14 -1.36
N ILE A 72 -2.34 12.56 -1.20
CA ILE A 72 -3.03 11.89 -2.30
C ILE A 72 -3.69 12.95 -3.18
N VAL A 73 -3.41 12.91 -4.48
CA VAL A 73 -4.08 13.74 -5.50
C VAL A 73 -5.27 12.98 -6.06
N LYS A 74 -5.05 11.71 -6.42
CA LYS A 74 -6.07 10.83 -6.98
C LYS A 74 -5.82 9.40 -6.55
N CYS A 75 -6.87 8.63 -6.30
CA CYS A 75 -6.77 7.17 -6.20
C CYS A 75 -7.94 6.51 -6.92
N ASN A 76 -7.67 5.41 -7.61
CA ASN A 76 -8.67 4.59 -8.28
C ASN A 76 -8.32 3.11 -8.10
N LEU A 77 -9.33 2.27 -8.22
CA LEU A 77 -9.17 0.84 -8.34
C LEU A 77 -9.73 0.44 -9.71
N CYS A 78 -9.00 -0.39 -10.44
CA CYS A 78 -9.41 -0.93 -11.72
C CYS A 78 -9.47 -2.45 -11.58
N LEU A 79 -10.59 -3.05 -11.96
CA LEU A 79 -10.69 -4.50 -12.12
C LEU A 79 -10.43 -4.80 -13.59
N ASP A 80 -9.34 -5.49 -13.89
CA ASP A 80 -9.10 -6.06 -15.22
C ASP A 80 -9.45 -7.55 -15.17
N VAL A 81 -10.48 -7.95 -15.89
CA VAL A 81 -10.85 -9.36 -16.02
C VAL A 81 -10.19 -9.84 -17.30
N GLN A 82 -8.90 -10.20 -17.24
CA GLN A 82 -8.22 -10.75 -18.41
C GLN A 82 -8.81 -12.11 -18.78
N ALA A 83 -9.55 -12.13 -19.90
CA ALA A 83 -9.88 -13.31 -20.65
C ALA A 83 -9.28 -13.14 -22.05
N ASP A 84 -8.00 -13.50 -22.23
CA ASP A 84 -7.46 -14.18 -23.43
C ASP A 84 -5.92 -14.34 -23.40
N LYS A 85 -5.42 -15.21 -24.30
CA LYS A 85 -4.06 -15.79 -24.37
C LYS A 85 -2.90 -14.80 -24.64
N GLU A 86 -3.16 -13.53 -24.95
CA GLU A 86 -2.14 -12.54 -25.33
C GLU A 86 -1.84 -11.51 -24.22
N SER A 87 -1.88 -11.96 -22.97
CA SER A 87 -1.82 -11.10 -21.80
C SER A 87 -0.38 -10.86 -21.30
N LEU A 88 -0.09 -9.61 -20.90
CA LEU A 88 1.20 -9.15 -20.34
C LEU A 88 1.61 -9.98 -19.12
N TYR A 89 2.68 -10.76 -19.25
CA TYR A 89 3.27 -11.51 -18.14
C TYR A 89 3.97 -10.57 -17.15
N PRO A 90 3.79 -10.75 -15.82
CA PRO A 90 4.57 -10.02 -14.83
C PRO A 90 6.06 -10.36 -14.97
N VAL A 91 6.90 -9.32 -15.00
CA VAL A 91 8.36 -9.43 -15.22
C VAL A 91 9.10 -10.01 -13.99
N ALA A 92 8.43 -10.20 -12.85
CA ALA A 92 9.01 -10.71 -11.62
C ALA A 92 8.30 -12.01 -11.14
N PRO A 93 9.03 -13.14 -10.97
CA PRO A 93 8.44 -14.45 -10.73
C PRO A 93 8.36 -14.74 -9.23
N THR A 94 7.37 -14.22 -8.53
CA THR A 94 6.95 -14.78 -7.24
C THR A 94 5.48 -14.48 -7.02
N ASN A 95 4.60 -15.17 -7.75
CA ASN A 95 3.19 -15.42 -7.38
C ASN A 95 2.65 -16.43 -8.41
N ILE A 96 2.32 -17.65 -7.97
CA ILE A 96 1.58 -18.61 -8.80
C ILE A 96 0.18 -18.02 -8.97
N PHE A 97 -0.27 -17.81 -10.20
CA PHE A 97 -1.62 -17.32 -10.51
C PHE A 97 -2.40 -18.40 -11.26
N TYR A 98 -3.71 -18.41 -11.05
CA TYR A 98 -4.63 -19.32 -11.72
C TYR A 98 -5.37 -18.59 -12.83
N GLN A 99 -5.77 -19.33 -13.86
CA GLN A 99 -6.49 -18.78 -15.03
C GLN A 99 -7.79 -18.05 -14.65
N ASP A 100 -8.38 -18.38 -13.49
CA ASP A 100 -9.64 -17.80 -13.02
C ASP A 100 -9.46 -16.68 -11.99
N ASP A 101 -8.22 -16.26 -11.66
CA ASP A 101 -7.99 -15.14 -10.73
C ASP A 101 -8.42 -13.81 -11.37
N TYR A 102 -9.02 -12.91 -10.58
CA TYR A 102 -9.26 -11.54 -11.05
C TYR A 102 -8.02 -10.68 -10.86
N GLN A 103 -7.64 -9.92 -11.88
CA GLN A 103 -6.60 -8.93 -11.75
C GLN A 103 -7.21 -7.60 -11.27
N ILE A 104 -6.63 -7.06 -10.19
CA ILE A 104 -6.99 -5.75 -9.69
C ILE A 104 -5.76 -4.87 -9.71
N VAL A 105 -5.91 -3.65 -10.24
CA VAL A 105 -4.87 -2.65 -10.24
C VAL A 105 -5.32 -1.46 -9.42
N PHE A 106 -4.60 -1.18 -8.35
CA PHE A 106 -4.71 0.06 -7.59
C PHE A 106 -3.85 1.12 -8.25
N PHE A 107 -4.42 2.29 -8.51
CA PHE A 107 -3.72 3.46 -9.01
C PHE A 107 -3.81 4.58 -7.99
N ALA A 108 -2.69 5.23 -7.70
CA ALA A 108 -2.61 6.43 -6.89
C ALA A 108 -1.74 7.49 -7.57
N GLU A 109 -2.10 8.74 -7.40
CA GLU A 109 -1.29 9.90 -7.74
C GLU A 109 -0.94 10.63 -6.46
N LEU A 110 0.34 10.84 -6.22
CA LEU A 110 0.88 11.36 -4.98
C LEU A 110 1.69 12.63 -5.24
N ALA A 111 1.45 13.69 -4.48
CA ALA A 111 2.31 14.86 -4.46
C ALA A 111 3.30 14.77 -3.30
N GLY A 112 4.46 15.44 -3.42
CA GLY A 112 5.38 15.63 -2.29
C GLY A 112 6.28 14.43 -1.96
N VAL A 113 6.52 13.51 -2.90
CA VAL A 113 7.39 12.33 -2.71
C VAL A 113 8.85 12.67 -3.06
N TYR A 114 9.62 13.21 -2.11
CA TYR A 114 11.05 13.59 -2.30
C TYR A 114 12.04 12.59 -1.71
N ARG A 115 11.55 11.56 -1.00
CA ARG A 115 12.34 10.42 -0.49
C ARG A 115 11.65 9.12 -0.93
N PRO A 116 12.39 8.00 -1.03
CA PRO A 116 11.77 6.70 -1.23
C PRO A 116 10.70 6.48 -0.18
N LEU A 117 9.49 6.21 -0.63
CA LEU A 117 8.30 6.21 0.21
C LEU A 117 7.79 4.78 0.37
N PRO A 118 8.05 4.12 1.52
CA PRO A 118 7.41 2.85 1.83
C PRO A 118 5.91 3.08 2.02
N VAL A 119 5.10 2.22 1.40
CA VAL A 119 3.63 2.29 1.44
C VAL A 119 3.05 0.92 1.66
N PHE A 120 1.90 0.89 2.31
CA PHE A 120 1.16 -0.30 2.65
C PHE A 120 -0.14 -0.32 1.87
N LEU A 121 -0.30 -1.34 1.03
CA LEU A 121 -1.57 -1.63 0.37
C LEU A 121 -2.18 -2.85 1.05
N SER A 122 -3.35 -2.65 1.64
CA SER A 122 -4.04 -3.70 2.38
C SER A 122 -5.50 -3.84 1.95
N TRP A 123 -5.96 -5.09 1.89
CA TRP A 123 -7.32 -5.47 1.55
C TRP A 123 -8.02 -6.02 2.78
N TRP A 124 -9.18 -5.47 3.08
CA TRP A 124 -9.92 -5.74 4.30
C TRP A 124 -11.32 -6.22 4.01
N TYR A 125 -11.77 -7.20 4.78
CA TYR A 125 -13.13 -7.70 4.77
C TYR A 125 -13.62 -7.85 6.21
N GLU A 126 -14.78 -7.27 6.52
CA GLU A 126 -15.34 -7.26 7.88
C GLU A 126 -14.32 -6.79 8.94
N GLU A 127 -13.61 -5.69 8.66
CA GLU A 127 -12.57 -5.09 9.52
C GLU A 127 -11.40 -6.04 9.85
N LYS A 128 -11.15 -7.06 9.03
CA LYS A 128 -9.98 -7.94 9.13
C LYS A 128 -9.12 -7.83 7.88
N PRO A 129 -7.78 -7.70 8.02
CA PRO A 129 -6.90 -7.70 6.87
C PRO A 129 -6.88 -9.10 6.27
N TRP A 130 -7.09 -9.17 4.96
CA TRP A 130 -7.07 -10.38 4.16
C TRP A 130 -5.75 -10.54 3.42
N PHE A 131 -5.28 -9.43 2.85
CA PHE A 131 -4.03 -9.34 2.13
C PHE A 131 -3.35 -8.03 2.48
N PHE A 132 -2.03 -8.07 2.55
CA PHE A 132 -1.18 -6.93 2.82
C PHE A 132 0.07 -7.04 1.96
N SER A 133 0.45 -5.93 1.36
CA SER A 133 1.70 -5.81 0.63
C SER A 133 2.43 -4.52 0.98
N VAL A 134 3.75 -4.62 0.95
CA VAL A 134 4.65 -3.47 1.09
C VAL A 134 5.12 -3.08 -0.29
N GLY A 135 4.82 -1.85 -0.67
CA GLY A 135 5.36 -1.20 -1.86
C GLY A 135 6.37 -0.12 -1.49
N GLN A 136 7.12 0.33 -2.49
CA GLN A 136 7.94 1.53 -2.38
C GLN A 136 7.67 2.43 -3.59
N VAL A 137 7.33 3.69 -3.34
CA VAL A 137 7.24 4.72 -4.39
C VAL A 137 8.63 5.37 -4.50
N PRO A 138 9.27 5.36 -5.68
CA PRO A 138 10.57 5.98 -5.85
C PRO A 138 10.48 7.51 -5.69
N PRO A 139 11.55 8.16 -5.20
CA PRO A 139 11.55 9.61 -5.02
C PRO A 139 11.50 10.37 -6.35
N LEU A 140 11.10 11.65 -6.28
CA LEU A 140 11.45 12.62 -7.31
C LEU A 140 12.98 12.76 -7.40
N PRO A 141 13.56 12.89 -8.62
CA PRO A 141 14.96 13.25 -8.77
C PRO A 141 15.27 14.54 -7.98
N GLN A 142 16.44 14.61 -7.35
CA GLN A 142 16.82 15.70 -6.43
C GLN A 142 16.71 17.09 -7.06
N GLU A 143 16.93 17.20 -8.38
CA GLU A 143 16.75 18.43 -9.16
C GLU A 143 15.32 19.01 -9.15
N TYR A 144 14.35 18.26 -8.62
CA TYR A 144 12.96 18.67 -8.48
C TYR A 144 12.52 18.88 -7.01
N GLU A 145 13.45 18.85 -6.06
CA GLU A 145 13.16 19.16 -4.65
C GLU A 145 12.57 20.59 -4.54
N GLY A 146 11.34 20.71 -4.02
CA GLY A 146 10.62 21.99 -3.92
C GLY A 146 9.65 22.31 -5.07
N LYS A 147 9.57 21.48 -6.12
CA LYS A 147 8.54 21.59 -7.16
C LYS A 147 7.41 20.58 -6.90
N THR A 148 6.15 21.00 -7.04
CA THR A 148 4.97 20.14 -6.84
C THR A 148 4.78 19.21 -8.03
N PHE A 149 5.54 18.12 -8.09
CA PHE A 149 5.31 17.06 -9.06
C PHE A 149 4.42 15.97 -8.48
N VAL A 150 3.50 15.51 -9.32
CA VAL A 150 2.63 14.37 -9.05
C VAL A 150 3.33 13.09 -9.54
N ARG A 151 3.31 12.05 -8.70
CA ARG A 151 3.83 10.73 -9.00
C ARG A 151 2.70 9.71 -9.06
N SER A 152 2.58 9.04 -10.19
CA SER A 152 1.65 7.92 -10.34
C SER A 152 2.31 6.64 -9.81
N TYR A 153 1.57 5.92 -8.99
CA TYR A 153 1.88 4.61 -8.44
C TYR A 153 0.80 3.64 -8.88
N ALA A 154 1.20 2.49 -9.40
CA ALA A 154 0.30 1.41 -9.77
C ALA A 154 0.72 0.12 -9.05
N TYR A 155 -0.24 -0.57 -8.47
CA TYR A 155 -0.02 -1.87 -7.83
C TYR A 155 -1.04 -2.87 -8.33
N GLY A 156 -0.55 -3.89 -9.04
CA GLY A 156 -1.35 -5.01 -9.51
C GLY A 156 -1.34 -6.15 -8.49
N LEU A 157 -2.51 -6.76 -8.27
CA LEU A 157 -2.67 -7.98 -7.49
C LEU A 157 -3.69 -8.90 -8.16
N PHE A 158 -3.50 -10.20 -7.97
CA PHE A 158 -4.45 -11.22 -8.38
C PHE A 158 -5.23 -11.70 -7.17
N ILE A 159 -6.54 -11.81 -7.31
CA ILE A 159 -7.42 -12.30 -6.26
C ILE A 159 -8.15 -13.56 -6.69
N ASN A 160 -8.22 -14.52 -5.75
CA ASN A 160 -8.99 -15.74 -5.93
C ASN A 160 -10.50 -15.37 -6.05
N PRO A 161 -11.21 -15.87 -7.08
CA PRO A 161 -12.64 -15.62 -7.26
C PRO A 161 -13.54 -16.17 -6.13
N GLU A 162 -13.03 -17.05 -5.27
CA GLU A 162 -13.72 -17.61 -4.10
C GLU A 162 -13.76 -16.66 -2.89
N MET A 163 -13.24 -15.43 -3.02
CA MET A 163 -13.31 -14.44 -1.95
C MET A 163 -14.74 -14.21 -1.43
N PRO A 164 -14.92 -14.00 -0.12
CA PRO A 164 -16.21 -13.66 0.47
C PRO A 164 -16.91 -12.50 -0.27
N LYS A 165 -18.20 -12.71 -0.54
CA LYS A 165 -19.05 -11.67 -1.14
C LYS A 165 -19.30 -10.57 -0.13
N GLY A 166 -19.33 -9.33 -0.60
CA GLY A 166 -19.62 -8.19 0.27
C GLY A 166 -18.76 -6.98 -0.05
N THR A 167 -18.67 -6.08 0.93
CA THR A 167 -17.87 -4.85 0.82
C THR A 167 -16.47 -5.11 1.36
N TRP A 168 -15.50 -4.83 0.53
CA TRP A 168 -14.08 -4.85 0.82
C TRP A 168 -13.57 -3.42 0.94
N LYS A 169 -12.59 -3.19 1.80
CA LYS A 169 -11.86 -1.92 1.86
C LYS A 169 -10.44 -2.15 1.36
N VAL A 170 -10.01 -1.33 0.43
CA VAL A 170 -8.64 -1.24 -0.04
C VAL A 170 -8.03 -0.01 0.60
N ARG A 171 -7.11 -0.21 1.53
CA ARG A 171 -6.43 0.87 2.23
C ARG A 171 -5.02 1.04 1.69
N PHE A 172 -4.69 2.29 1.43
CA PHE A 172 -3.35 2.73 1.11
C PHE A 172 -2.85 3.58 2.27
N ASP A 173 -1.88 3.08 3.01
CA ASP A 173 -1.42 3.67 4.27
C ASP A 173 0.10 3.90 4.25
N PHE A 174 0.57 4.81 5.09
CA PHE A 174 1.98 4.87 5.47
C PHE A 174 2.31 3.86 6.57
N PRO A 175 3.60 3.50 6.71
CA PRO A 175 4.07 2.77 7.87
C PRO A 175 3.78 3.48 9.19
N THR A 176 3.62 4.79 9.21
CA THR A 176 3.20 5.54 10.40
C THR A 176 1.72 5.35 10.76
N GLY A 177 0.95 4.59 9.98
CA GLY A 177 -0.47 4.35 10.18
C GLY A 177 -1.37 5.45 9.61
N ARG A 178 -0.80 6.52 9.05
CA ARG A 178 -1.58 7.54 8.35
C ARG A 178 -2.21 6.91 7.10
N ASN A 179 -3.53 6.90 7.05
CA ASN A 179 -4.26 6.52 5.85
C ASN A 179 -4.12 7.62 4.79
N LEU A 180 -3.68 7.23 3.59
CA LEU A 180 -3.63 8.10 2.42
C LEU A 180 -4.92 8.04 1.61
N CYS A 181 -5.44 6.83 1.42
CA CYS A 181 -6.68 6.59 0.69
C CYS A 181 -7.34 5.31 1.21
N CYS A 182 -8.67 5.30 1.20
CA CYS A 182 -9.49 4.13 1.46
C CYS A 182 -10.54 4.04 0.35
N LEU A 183 -10.52 2.94 -0.41
CA LEU A 183 -11.49 2.65 -1.45
C LEU A 183 -12.38 1.50 -1.01
N GLU A 184 -13.68 1.62 -1.23
CA GLU A 184 -14.61 0.51 -1.04
C GLU A 184 -14.81 -0.23 -2.37
N ALA A 185 -14.68 -1.55 -2.34
CA ALA A 185 -14.92 -2.43 -3.47
C ALA A 185 -16.00 -3.43 -3.11
N ARG A 186 -17.05 -3.55 -3.92
CA ARG A 186 -18.14 -4.51 -3.65
C ARG A 186 -18.04 -5.71 -4.59
N LEU A 187 -17.80 -6.89 -4.03
CA LEU A 187 -17.82 -8.14 -4.78
C LEU A 187 -19.28 -8.65 -4.86
N LEU A 188 -19.86 -8.61 -6.06
CA LEU A 188 -21.26 -8.97 -6.31
C LEU A 188 -21.44 -10.46 -6.58
N ALA A 189 -22.63 -10.96 -6.24
CA ALA A 189 -22.91 -12.40 -6.24
C ALA A 189 -23.05 -13.03 -7.64
N ARG A 190 -23.24 -12.27 -8.73
CA ARG A 190 -23.42 -12.79 -10.10
C ARG A 190 -23.07 -11.77 -11.19
N ASN A 191 -22.64 -12.34 -12.32
CA ASN A 191 -22.16 -11.76 -13.59
C ASN A 191 -20.73 -11.24 -13.54
N ARG A 192 -19.81 -12.05 -14.11
CA ARG A 192 -18.54 -11.55 -14.64
C ARG A 192 -18.86 -10.31 -15.51
N PRO A 193 -18.17 -9.17 -15.35
CA PRO A 193 -18.21 -8.11 -16.35
C PRO A 193 -17.97 -8.71 -17.73
N ARG A 194 -18.74 -8.32 -18.74
CA ARG A 194 -18.50 -8.84 -20.10
C ARG A 194 -17.25 -8.19 -20.67
N TYR A 195 -16.61 -8.89 -21.60
CA TYR A 195 -15.45 -8.40 -22.33
C TYR A 195 -15.71 -7.00 -22.91
N GLY A 196 -14.85 -6.03 -22.59
CA GLY A 196 -14.96 -4.64 -23.06
C GLY A 196 -15.83 -3.70 -22.20
N GLU A 197 -16.36 -4.15 -21.06
CA GLU A 197 -17.07 -3.28 -20.12
C GLU A 197 -16.10 -2.61 -19.14
N SER A 198 -15.80 -1.33 -19.34
CA SER A 198 -15.18 -0.47 -18.32
C SER A 198 -16.27 0.10 -17.40
N GLY A 199 -16.42 -0.48 -16.22
CA GLY A 199 -17.28 0.06 -15.17
C GLY A 199 -16.45 0.87 -14.16
N VAL A 200 -16.81 2.13 -13.94
CA VAL A 200 -16.41 2.82 -12.71
C VAL A 200 -17.26 2.25 -11.58
N LEU A 201 -16.78 1.19 -10.92
CA LEU A 201 -17.43 0.60 -9.73
C LEU A 201 -17.18 1.43 -8.46
N PHE A 202 -16.49 2.58 -8.58
CA PHE A 202 -15.88 3.30 -7.47
C PHE A 202 -16.37 4.75 -7.39
N ARG A 203 -16.88 5.14 -6.22
CA ARG A 203 -16.82 6.54 -5.78
C ARG A 203 -15.91 6.54 -4.55
N PRO A 204 -14.74 7.21 -4.59
CA PRO A 204 -13.94 7.38 -3.38
C PRO A 204 -14.79 8.12 -2.35
N LYS A 205 -14.91 7.56 -1.14
CA LYS A 205 -15.38 8.33 0.01
C LYS A 205 -14.13 9.01 0.58
N GLN A 206 -13.92 10.28 0.25
CA GLN A 206 -12.79 11.05 0.77
C GLN A 206 -12.97 11.28 2.27
N GLU A 207 -12.54 10.34 3.09
CA GLU A 207 -12.26 10.60 4.49
C GLU A 207 -10.74 10.70 4.63
N GLY A 208 -10.21 11.93 4.70
CA GLY A 208 -8.84 12.17 5.18
C GLY A 208 -7.87 12.97 4.27
N GLY A 209 -8.27 13.43 3.09
CA GLY A 209 -7.43 14.28 2.23
C GLY A 209 -8.03 15.69 2.09
N LYS A 210 -7.22 16.74 2.32
CA LYS A 210 -7.58 18.11 1.90
C LYS A 210 -7.61 18.13 0.38
N ILE A 211 -8.68 18.67 -0.19
CA ILE A 211 -8.82 18.84 -1.64
C ILE A 211 -7.85 19.94 -2.07
N LEU A 212 -6.98 19.64 -3.03
CA LEU A 212 -6.11 20.59 -3.71
C LEU A 212 -6.89 21.41 -4.78
N ASP A 213 -8.17 21.73 -4.50
CA ASP A 213 -8.99 22.67 -5.29
C ASP A 213 -9.02 24.07 -4.65
N GLU A 214 -8.17 24.34 -3.64
CA GLU A 214 -7.91 25.70 -3.13
C GLU A 214 -6.59 26.30 -3.65
N LEU A 215 -6.04 25.77 -4.76
CA LEU A 215 -4.85 26.32 -5.39
C LEU A 215 -4.99 26.47 -6.93
N VAL A 216 -6.14 26.94 -7.40
CA VAL A 216 -6.21 27.72 -8.65
C VAL A 216 -7.33 28.78 -8.52
N GLU A 217 -6.88 30.04 -8.52
CA GLU A 217 -7.59 31.35 -8.41
C GLU A 217 -8.08 31.82 -7.03
#